data_AF-A0A7R6W7B6-F1
#
_entry.id   AF-A0A7R6W7B6-F1
#
_cell.length_a   1.000
_cell.length_b   1.000
_cell.length_c   1.000
_cell.angle_alpha   90.00
_cell.angle_beta   90.00
_cell.angle_gamma   90.00
#
_symmetry.space_group_name_H-M   'P 1'
#
loop_
_entity.id
_entity.type
_entity.pdbx_description
1 polymer ?
#
loop_
_entity_poly.entity_id
_entity_poly.type
_entity_poly.pdbx_seq_one_letter_code
_entity_poly.pdbx_strand_id
1 'polypeptide(L)'
;MINKTPLINKRYIEEIVLFIVLALSLVGMGITDFSPLESHRYWTLMIIIFAFASIGLGWAKKEYQGKHFQELILRQVTHWGATLMTVSGVYLLLNAGRLNYESTGLIIELILGLSLFLDGRDLGWRFSLLGTLVGITAIVAAYIEEYIWVILLVSLCLSVITYYWEKHRRASLQEEKD
;
A
#
# COMPACT_ATOMS: atom_id res chain seq x y z
N MET A 1 5.44 -31.85 24.90
CA MET A 1 6.17 -30.73 24.28
C MET A 1 5.16 -29.86 23.54
N ILE A 2 4.77 -28.73 24.12
CA ILE A 2 3.83 -27.78 23.49
C ILE A 2 4.67 -26.87 22.60
N ASN A 3 4.53 -27.02 21.29
CA ASN A 3 5.16 -26.15 20.30
C ASN A 3 4.58 -24.75 20.44
N LYS A 4 5.28 -23.85 21.15
CA LYS A 4 4.99 -22.43 21.14
C LYS A 4 5.53 -21.86 19.84
N THR A 5 4.75 -21.98 18.76
CA THR A 5 4.93 -21.07 17.63
C THR A 5 4.82 -19.65 18.21
N PRO A 6 5.81 -18.77 17.97
CA PRO A 6 5.71 -17.40 18.41
C PRO A 6 4.50 -16.81 17.69
N LEU A 7 3.45 -16.52 18.45
CA LEU A 7 2.32 -15.73 18.02
C LEU A 7 2.85 -14.31 17.80
N ILE A 8 3.59 -14.11 16.71
CA ILE A 8 3.90 -12.78 16.20
C ILE A 8 2.54 -12.15 16.02
N ASN A 9 2.24 -11.20 16.90
CA ASN A 9 0.90 -10.72 17.13
C ASN A 9 0.44 -10.06 15.81
N LYS A 10 -0.52 -10.70 15.14
CA LYS A 10 -0.92 -10.45 13.75
C LYS A 10 -1.11 -8.97 13.39
N ARG A 11 -1.48 -8.18 14.40
CA ARG A 11 -1.62 -6.72 14.33
C ARG A 11 -0.31 -5.98 14.04
N TYR A 12 0.81 -6.41 14.62
CA TYR A 12 2.14 -5.84 14.36
C TYR A 12 2.60 -6.13 12.93
N ILE A 13 2.25 -7.30 12.37
CA ILE A 13 2.56 -7.63 10.98
C ILE A 13 1.82 -6.70 10.03
N GLU A 14 0.52 -6.46 10.26
CA GLU A 14 -0.24 -5.46 9.48
C GLU A 14 0.39 -4.08 9.57
N GLU A 15 0.70 -3.58 10.77
CA GLU A 15 1.32 -2.26 10.95
C GLU A 15 2.68 -2.14 10.24
N ILE A 16 3.53 -3.18 10.34
CA ILE A 16 4.81 -3.23 9.64
C ILE A 16 4.60 -3.20 8.12
N VAL A 17 3.67 -4.01 7.60
CA VAL A 17 3.39 -4.02 6.15
C VAL A 17 2.87 -2.67 5.68
N LEU A 18 1.94 -2.04 6.41
CA LEU A 18 1.42 -0.72 6.05
C LEU A 18 2.55 0.34 6.05
N PHE A 19 3.43 0.31 7.05
CA PHE A 19 4.56 1.23 7.13
C PHE A 19 5.58 1.00 6.00
N ILE A 20 5.87 -0.26 5.68
CA ILE A 20 6.74 -0.66 4.58
C ILE A 20 6.15 -0.18 3.24
N VAL A 21 4.87 -0.46 2.98
CA VAL A 21 4.18 -0.04 1.75
C VAL A 21 4.28 1.47 1.57
N LEU A 22 4.01 2.24 2.63
CA LEU A 22 4.13 3.69 2.59
C LEU A 22 5.57 4.13 2.30
N ALA A 23 6.54 3.60 3.05
CA ALA A 23 7.94 3.96 2.89
C ALA A 23 8.46 3.64 1.46
N LEU A 24 8.08 2.50 0.90
CA LEU A 24 8.45 2.16 -0.47
C LEU A 24 7.76 3.06 -1.50
N SER A 25 6.49 3.44 -1.33
CA SER A 25 5.85 4.39 -2.25
C SER A 25 6.62 5.71 -2.31
N LEU A 26 7.04 6.21 -1.14
CA LEU A 26 7.81 7.44 -1.01
C LEU A 26 9.22 7.34 -1.61
N VAL A 27 9.92 6.22 -1.40
CA VAL A 27 11.24 5.98 -2.01
C VAL A 27 11.12 5.92 -3.54
N GLY A 28 10.02 5.38 -4.06
CA GLY A 28 9.77 5.30 -5.50
C GLY A 28 9.69 6.65 -6.18
N MET A 29 9.11 7.63 -5.50
CA MET A 29 9.09 9.01 -5.97
C MET A 29 10.49 9.60 -6.06
N GLY A 30 11.31 9.45 -5.02
CA GLY A 30 12.72 9.89 -5.06
C GLY A 30 13.52 9.22 -6.19
N ILE A 31 13.34 7.90 -6.39
CA ILE A 31 14.02 7.19 -7.49
C ILE A 31 13.57 7.69 -8.86
N THR A 32 12.29 8.03 -9.03
CA THR A 32 11.76 8.49 -10.31
C THR A 32 12.32 9.86 -10.71
N ASP A 33 12.59 10.71 -9.72
CA ASP A 33 13.18 12.04 -9.93
C ASP A 33 14.68 11.97 -10.26
N PHE A 34 15.45 11.17 -9.51
CA PHE A 34 16.91 11.08 -9.68
C PHE A 34 17.38 10.08 -10.75
N SER A 35 16.62 9.00 -11.00
CA SER A 35 17.02 7.92 -11.91
C SER A 35 15.84 7.36 -12.70
N PRO A 36 15.40 8.08 -13.75
CA PRO A 36 14.17 7.73 -14.46
C PRO A 36 14.25 6.40 -15.23
N LEU A 37 15.45 5.98 -15.63
CA LEU A 37 15.67 4.70 -16.31
C LEU A 37 15.51 3.50 -15.36
N GLU A 38 15.89 3.67 -14.08
CA GLU A 38 15.75 2.63 -13.05
C GLU A 38 14.35 2.60 -12.42
N SER A 39 13.58 3.69 -12.56
CA SER A 39 12.19 3.81 -12.10
C SER A 39 11.29 2.67 -12.65
N HIS A 40 11.47 2.29 -13.92
CA HIS A 40 10.70 1.19 -14.52
C HIS A 40 10.86 -0.14 -13.77
N ARG A 41 12.10 -0.53 -13.48
CA ARG A 41 12.40 -1.75 -12.73
C ARG A 41 11.88 -1.64 -11.30
N TYR A 42 12.05 -0.48 -10.68
CA TYR A 42 11.61 -0.23 -9.32
C TYR A 42 10.09 -0.45 -9.16
N TRP A 43 9.28 0.24 -9.96
CA TRP A 43 7.82 0.17 -9.84
C TRP A 43 7.27 -1.22 -10.22
N THR A 44 7.88 -1.88 -11.20
CA THR A 44 7.52 -3.26 -11.56
C THR A 44 7.75 -4.23 -10.40
N LEU A 45 8.92 -4.12 -9.74
CA LEU A 45 9.24 -4.94 -8.57
C LEU A 45 8.30 -4.65 -7.39
N MET A 46 7.96 -3.38 -7.16
CA MET A 46 7.03 -3.00 -6.09
C MET A 46 5.65 -3.60 -6.25
N ILE A 47 5.07 -3.57 -7.46
CA ILE A 47 3.76 -4.17 -7.73
C ILE A 47 3.76 -5.65 -7.39
N ILE A 48 4.85 -6.36 -7.74
CA ILE A 48 5.02 -7.78 -7.40
C ILE A 48 5.11 -7.98 -5.88
N ILE A 49 5.90 -7.16 -5.18
CA ILE A 49 6.02 -7.23 -3.72
C ILE A 49 4.67 -7.01 -3.05
N PHE A 50 3.89 -6.03 -3.51
CA PHE A 50 2.57 -5.75 -2.96
C PHE A 50 1.57 -6.87 -3.24
N ALA A 51 1.61 -7.47 -4.43
CA ALA A 51 0.82 -8.64 -4.76
C ALA A 51 1.11 -9.84 -3.84
N PHE A 52 2.38 -10.08 -3.52
CA PHE A 52 2.73 -11.14 -2.57
C PHE A 52 2.31 -10.79 -1.13
N ALA A 53 2.47 -9.53 -0.73
CA ALA A 53 2.05 -9.07 0.59
C ALA A 53 0.53 -9.20 0.78
N SER A 54 -0.26 -8.84 -0.22
CA SER A 54 -1.73 -8.93 -0.17
C SER A 54 -2.20 -10.38 -0.08
N ILE A 55 -1.63 -11.28 -0.89
CA ILE A 55 -1.94 -12.72 -0.84
C ILE A 55 -1.54 -13.30 0.52
N GLY A 56 -0.36 -12.97 1.03
CA GLY A 56 0.14 -13.46 2.33
C GLY A 56 -0.71 -12.99 3.50
N LEU A 57 -1.15 -11.72 3.51
CA LEU A 57 -2.03 -11.18 4.54
C LEU A 57 -3.44 -11.75 4.46
N GLY A 58 -3.97 -11.93 3.25
CA GLY A 58 -5.25 -12.58 3.03
C GLY A 58 -5.23 -14.04 3.50
N TRP A 59 -4.15 -14.77 3.25
CA TRP A 59 -3.95 -16.12 3.79
C TRP A 59 -3.92 -16.17 5.32
N ALA A 60 -3.26 -15.19 5.95
CA ALA A 60 -3.19 -15.09 7.41
C ALA A 60 -4.54 -14.78 8.08
N LYS A 61 -5.56 -14.33 7.33
CA LYS A 61 -6.94 -14.20 7.82
C LYS A 61 -7.62 -15.57 7.85
N LYS A 62 -8.04 -15.96 9.06
CA LYS A 62 -8.78 -17.22 9.35
C LYS A 62 -10.05 -17.40 8.51
N GLU A 63 -10.56 -16.32 7.94
CA GLU A 63 -11.77 -16.26 7.10
C GLU A 63 -11.57 -16.94 5.72
N TYR A 64 -10.33 -17.15 5.27
CA TYR A 64 -10.01 -17.69 3.95
C TYR A 64 -9.52 -19.16 3.97
N GLN A 65 -10.01 -20.01 4.86
CA GLN A 65 -9.63 -21.44 4.87
C GLN A 65 -10.39 -22.26 3.80
N GLY A 66 -9.69 -23.19 3.13
CA GLY A 66 -10.29 -24.10 2.14
C GLY A 66 -10.61 -23.43 0.80
N LYS A 67 -11.81 -23.64 0.25
CA LYS A 67 -12.22 -23.13 -1.08
C LYS A 67 -12.13 -21.60 -1.21
N HIS A 68 -12.32 -20.87 -0.12
CA HIS A 68 -12.20 -19.41 -0.10
C HIS A 68 -10.76 -18.92 -0.38
N PHE A 69 -9.73 -19.75 -0.14
CA PHE A 69 -8.35 -19.36 -0.44
C PHE A 69 -8.07 -19.29 -1.95
N GLN A 70 -8.63 -20.22 -2.72
CA GLN A 70 -8.45 -20.24 -4.18
C GLN A 70 -9.12 -19.02 -4.82
N GLU A 71 -10.32 -18.65 -4.34
CA GLU A 71 -11.02 -17.44 -4.77
C GLU A 71 -10.22 -16.17 -4.45
N LEU A 72 -9.61 -16.10 -3.26
CA LEU A 72 -8.72 -15.01 -2.87
C LEU A 72 -7.51 -14.91 -3.81
N ILE A 73 -6.81 -16.02 -4.07
CA ILE A 73 -5.65 -16.02 -4.98
C ILE A 73 -6.07 -15.51 -6.36
N LEU A 74 -7.18 -16.03 -6.91
CA LEU A 74 -7.63 -15.64 -8.24
C LEU A 74 -7.97 -14.14 -8.29
N ARG A 75 -8.65 -13.61 -7.27
CA ARG A 75 -8.94 -12.18 -7.15
C ARG A 75 -7.67 -11.34 -7.09
N GLN A 76 -6.74 -11.72 -6.22
CA GLN A 76 -5.48 -11.00 -6.01
C GLN A 76 -4.59 -11.02 -7.27
N VAL A 77 -4.45 -12.18 -7.91
CA VAL A 77 -3.71 -12.30 -9.18
C VAL A 77 -4.36 -11.46 -10.28
N THR A 78 -5.69 -11.47 -10.38
CA THR A 78 -6.40 -10.66 -11.39
C THR A 78 -6.23 -9.17 -11.12
N HIS A 79 -6.37 -8.74 -9.86
CA HIS A 79 -6.24 -7.35 -9.43
C HIS A 79 -4.83 -6.80 -9.65
N TRP A 80 -3.82 -7.50 -9.15
CA TRP A 80 -2.43 -7.08 -9.30
C TRP A 80 -1.91 -7.28 -10.73
N GLY A 81 -2.44 -8.25 -11.47
CA GLY A 81 -2.20 -8.40 -12.90
C GLY A 81 -2.74 -7.22 -13.71
N ALA A 82 -3.96 -6.78 -13.44
CA ALA A 82 -4.54 -5.58 -14.06
C ALA A 82 -3.77 -4.31 -13.69
N THR A 83 -3.31 -4.21 -12.44
CA THR A 83 -2.44 -3.13 -11.97
C THR A 83 -1.14 -3.08 -12.77
N LEU A 84 -0.45 -4.22 -12.90
CA LEU A 84 0.80 -4.34 -13.66
C LEU A 84 0.60 -4.03 -15.15
N MET A 85 -0.49 -4.51 -15.74
CA MET A 85 -0.86 -4.21 -17.13
C MET A 85 -1.05 -2.71 -17.33
N THR A 86 -1.75 -2.05 -16.42
CA THR A 86 -2.01 -0.60 -16.48
C THR A 86 -0.71 0.20 -16.37
N VAL A 87 0.16 -0.14 -15.40
CA VAL A 87 1.48 0.50 -15.23
C VAL A 87 2.37 0.28 -16.45
N SER A 88 2.36 -0.91 -17.04
CA SER A 88 3.07 -1.17 -18.29
C SER A 88 2.58 -0.27 -19.42
N GLY A 89 1.27 -0.03 -19.51
CA GLY A 89 0.68 0.93 -20.44
C GLY A 89 1.17 2.37 -20.24
N VAL A 90 1.33 2.82 -18.99
CA VAL A 90 1.91 4.13 -18.67
C VAL A 90 3.34 4.24 -19.20
N TYR A 91 4.16 3.19 -19.02
CA TYR A 91 5.52 3.17 -19.56
C TYR A 91 5.57 3.14 -21.09
N LEU A 92 4.60 2.49 -21.75
CA LEU A 92 4.49 2.57 -23.21
C LEU A 92 4.17 4.01 -23.66
N LEU A 93 3.34 4.75 -22.93
CA LEU A 93 3.07 6.16 -23.21
C LEU A 93 4.29 7.05 -22.98
N LEU A 94 5.08 6.79 -21.94
CA LEU A 94 6.37 7.43 -21.71
C LEU A 94 7.33 7.18 -22.89
N ASN A 95 7.50 5.93 -23.30
CA ASN A 95 8.37 5.56 -24.43
C ASN A 95 7.88 6.14 -25.77
N ALA A 96 6.57 6.35 -25.92
CA ALA A 96 5.98 7.04 -27.07
C ALA A 96 6.13 8.57 -27.01
N GLY A 97 6.80 9.12 -25.99
CA GLY A 97 7.00 10.56 -25.79
C GLY A 97 5.73 11.32 -25.41
N ARG A 98 4.70 10.64 -24.90
CA ARG A 98 3.42 11.25 -24.50
C ARG A 98 3.40 11.69 -23.04
N LEU A 99 4.28 11.11 -22.23
CA LEU A 99 4.48 11.47 -20.83
C LEU A 99 5.95 11.84 -20.62
N ASN A 100 6.22 12.63 -19.58
CA ASN A 100 7.56 12.78 -19.02
C ASN A 100 7.71 11.86 -17.80
N TYR A 101 8.94 11.78 -17.28
CA TYR A 101 9.26 10.89 -16.16
C TYR A 101 8.52 11.26 -14.86
N GLU A 102 8.41 12.54 -14.57
CA GLU A 102 7.70 13.07 -13.41
C GLU A 102 6.21 12.67 -13.43
N SER A 103 5.49 13.00 -14.50
CA SER A 103 4.08 12.64 -14.68
C SER A 103 3.88 11.12 -14.64
N THR A 104 4.85 10.35 -15.14
CA THR A 104 4.80 8.89 -15.10
C THR A 104 4.86 8.37 -13.68
N GLY A 105 5.76 8.89 -12.83
CA GLY A 105 5.83 8.53 -11.41
C GLY A 105 4.54 8.80 -10.68
N LEU A 106 3.98 10.01 -10.86
CA LEU A 106 2.73 10.43 -10.24
C LEU A 106 1.54 9.55 -10.66
N ILE A 107 1.42 9.24 -11.95
CA ILE A 107 0.34 8.36 -12.46
C ILE A 107 0.48 6.95 -11.88
N ILE A 108 1.70 6.41 -11.81
CA ILE A 108 1.94 5.08 -11.24
C ILE A 108 1.61 5.06 -9.74
N GLU A 109 1.98 6.11 -9.01
CA GLU A 109 1.66 6.23 -7.59
C GLU A 109 0.14 6.34 -7.35
N LEU A 110 -0.59 7.07 -8.20
CA LEU A 110 -2.06 7.09 -8.19
C LEU A 110 -2.67 5.71 -8.46
N ILE A 111 -2.15 4.98 -9.45
CA ILE A 111 -2.60 3.62 -9.76
C ILE A 111 -2.36 2.71 -8.55
N LEU A 112 -1.19 2.78 -7.91
CA LEU A 112 -0.88 2.01 -6.72
C LEU A 112 -1.77 2.38 -5.54
N GLY A 113 -2.02 3.67 -5.30
CA GLY A 113 -2.95 4.13 -4.29
C GLY A 113 -4.36 3.58 -4.49
N LEU A 114 -4.84 3.58 -5.74
CA LEU A 114 -6.13 2.96 -6.10
C LEU A 114 -6.12 1.44 -5.88
N SER A 115 -5.05 0.75 -6.29
CA SER A 115 -4.95 -0.71 -6.11
C SER A 115 -4.95 -1.11 -4.64
N LEU A 116 -4.20 -0.40 -3.80
CA LEU A 116 -4.21 -0.57 -2.35
C LEU A 116 -5.58 -0.25 -1.75
N PHE A 117 -6.24 0.80 -2.27
CA PHE A 117 -7.56 1.20 -1.80
C PHE A 117 -8.57 0.06 -1.96
N LEU A 118 -8.59 -0.52 -3.16
CA LEU A 118 -9.48 -1.62 -3.55
C LEU A 118 -9.14 -2.92 -2.80
N ASP A 119 -7.86 -3.18 -2.53
CA ASP A 119 -7.41 -4.34 -1.74
C ASP A 119 -7.93 -4.30 -0.29
N GLY A 120 -8.21 -3.10 0.24
CA GLY A 120 -8.84 -2.96 1.54
C GLY A 120 -10.23 -3.55 1.66
N ARG A 121 -10.90 -3.92 0.55
CA ARG A 121 -12.12 -4.73 0.59
C ARG A 121 -11.87 -6.10 1.22
N ASP A 122 -10.77 -6.76 0.86
CA ASP A 122 -10.44 -8.11 1.32
C ASP A 122 -9.54 -8.06 2.58
N LEU A 123 -8.62 -7.09 2.63
CA LEU A 123 -7.63 -6.93 3.71
C LEU A 123 -8.10 -6.05 4.86
N GLY A 124 -9.16 -5.27 4.67
CA GLY A 124 -9.77 -4.41 5.68
C GLY A 124 -9.50 -2.93 5.45
N TRP A 125 -10.33 -2.09 6.06
CA TRP A 125 -10.40 -0.63 5.81
C TRP A 125 -9.07 0.12 5.98
N ARG A 126 -8.10 -0.41 6.75
CA ARG A 126 -6.76 0.19 6.92
C ARG A 126 -5.97 0.22 5.63
N PHE A 127 -6.08 -0.82 4.81
CA PHE A 127 -5.51 -0.86 3.46
C PHE A 127 -6.19 0.16 2.56
N SER A 128 -7.52 0.32 2.69
CA SER A 128 -8.24 1.37 2.00
C SER A 128 -7.71 2.76 2.37
N LEU A 129 -7.59 3.06 3.66
CA LEU A 129 -7.02 4.32 4.15
C LEU A 129 -5.59 4.55 3.62
N LEU A 130 -4.74 3.52 3.65
CA LEU A 130 -3.38 3.61 3.14
C LEU A 130 -3.36 3.95 1.65
N GLY A 131 -4.15 3.26 0.83
CA GLY A 131 -4.28 3.56 -0.58
C GLY A 131 -4.75 4.98 -0.86
N THR A 132 -5.74 5.47 -0.09
CA THR A 132 -6.18 6.86 -0.15
C THR A 132 -5.05 7.83 0.18
N LEU A 133 -4.25 7.56 1.20
CA LEU A 133 -3.13 8.42 1.58
C LEU A 133 -2.04 8.44 0.50
N VAL A 134 -1.69 7.29 -0.06
CA VAL A 134 -0.74 7.21 -1.19
C VAL A 134 -1.24 8.02 -2.38
N GLY A 135 -2.53 7.89 -2.75
CA GLY A 135 -3.11 8.68 -3.84
C GLY A 135 -3.14 10.19 -3.56
N ILE A 136 -3.50 10.59 -2.33
CA ILE A 136 -3.44 12.01 -1.92
C ILE A 136 -2.00 12.52 -1.99
N THR A 137 -1.02 11.71 -1.56
CA THR A 137 0.39 12.09 -1.60
C THR A 137 0.85 12.38 -3.01
N ALA A 138 0.45 11.55 -3.99
CA ALA A 138 0.74 11.80 -5.40
C ALA A 138 0.10 13.10 -5.91
N ILE A 139 -1.15 13.39 -5.54
CA ILE A 139 -1.80 14.65 -5.92
C ILE A 139 -1.03 15.84 -5.33
N VAL A 140 -0.72 15.79 -4.03
CA VAL A 140 0.00 16.89 -3.37
C VAL A 140 1.40 17.06 -3.96
N ALA A 141 2.08 15.97 -4.30
CA ALA A 141 3.37 15.98 -4.99
C ALA A 141 3.32 16.79 -6.29
N ALA A 142 2.24 16.64 -7.06
CA ALA A 142 2.06 17.32 -8.34
C ALA A 142 1.94 18.85 -8.21
N TYR A 143 1.66 19.38 -7.01
CA TYR A 143 1.46 20.82 -6.78
C TYR A 143 2.52 21.45 -5.87
N ILE A 144 3.36 20.66 -5.18
CA ILE A 144 4.34 21.17 -4.20
C ILE A 144 5.74 20.69 -4.58
N GLU A 145 6.58 21.62 -5.06
CA GLU A 145 7.97 21.36 -5.43
C GLU A 145 8.84 20.88 -4.25
N GLU A 146 8.57 21.33 -3.00
CA GLU A 146 9.25 20.86 -1.79
C GLU A 146 8.55 19.66 -1.12
N TYR A 147 8.62 18.52 -1.80
CA TYR A 147 7.92 17.26 -1.47
C TYR A 147 8.25 16.66 -0.08
N ILE A 148 9.42 17.00 0.52
CA ILE A 148 9.86 16.48 1.83
C ILE A 148 8.89 16.82 2.98
N TRP A 149 8.23 17.98 2.94
CA TRP A 149 7.32 18.39 4.00
C TRP A 149 6.00 17.61 3.98
N VAL A 150 5.56 17.23 2.78
CA VAL A 150 4.36 16.41 2.57
C VAL A 150 4.57 15.03 3.19
N ILE A 151 5.75 14.45 2.97
CA ILE A 151 6.15 13.15 3.52
C ILE A 151 6.13 13.14 5.05
N LEU A 152 6.73 14.16 5.66
CA LEU A 152 6.75 14.31 7.12
C LEU A 152 5.34 14.49 7.69
N LEU A 153 4.49 15.27 7.01
CA LEU A 153 3.12 15.50 7.42
C LEU A 153 2.27 14.23 7.39
N VAL A 154 2.34 13.46 6.29
CA VAL A 154 1.57 12.20 6.13
C VAL A 154 2.00 11.16 7.16
N SER A 155 3.32 11.01 7.37
CA SER A 155 3.88 10.10 8.38
C SER A 155 3.45 10.46 9.80
N LEU A 156 3.44 11.77 10.12
CA LEU A 156 2.97 12.27 11.40
C LEU A 156 1.46 12.04 11.58
N CYS A 157 0.64 12.38 10.57
CA CYS A 157 -0.80 12.20 10.61
C CYS A 157 -1.20 10.73 10.83
N LEU A 158 -0.54 9.79 10.15
CA LEU A 158 -0.79 8.37 10.35
C LEU A 158 -0.49 7.93 11.78
N SER A 159 0.68 8.31 12.31
CA SER A 159 1.11 7.97 13.67
C SER A 159 0.11 8.48 14.71
N VAL A 160 -0.36 9.72 14.53
CA VAL A 160 -1.35 10.37 15.39
C VAL A 160 -2.71 9.68 15.28
N ILE A 161 -3.22 9.45 14.07
CA ILE A 161 -4.51 8.80 13.85
C ILE A 161 -4.52 7.40 14.46
N THR A 162 -3.48 6.60 14.23
CA THR A 162 -3.36 5.26 14.83
C THR A 162 -3.34 5.31 16.35
N TYR A 163 -2.58 6.25 16.92
CA TYR A 163 -2.47 6.42 18.37
C TYR A 163 -3.80 6.82 19.01
N TYR A 164 -4.49 7.81 18.45
CA TYR A 164 -5.77 8.29 18.99
C TYR A 164 -6.89 7.26 18.86
N TRP A 165 -6.96 6.53 17.75
CA TRP A 165 -7.95 5.46 17.57
C TRP A 165 -7.73 4.29 18.54
N GLU A 166 -6.49 3.92 18.81
CA GLU A 166 -6.19 2.90 19.82
C GLU A 166 -6.56 3.36 21.24
N LYS A 167 -6.30 4.63 21.56
CA LYS A 167 -6.68 5.20 22.85
C LYS A 167 -8.20 5.19 23.05
N HIS A 168 -8.97 5.58 22.02
CA HIS A 168 -10.42 5.62 22.11
C HIS A 168 -11.05 4.22 22.18
N ARG A 169 -10.51 3.25 21.45
CA ARG A 169 -10.99 1.86 21.48
C ARG A 169 -10.72 1.15 22.82
N ARG A 170 -9.65 1.51 23.53
CA ARG A 170 -9.37 0.98 24.88
C ARG A 170 -10.35 1.54 25.91
N ALA A 171 -10.70 2.83 25.79
CA ALA A 171 -11.68 3.47 26.66
C ALA A 171 -13.07 2.83 26.53
N SER A 172 -13.54 2.57 25.31
CA SER A 172 -14.87 1.97 25.10
C SER A 172 -14.98 0.51 25.56
N LEU A 173 -13.87 -0.24 25.59
CA LEU A 173 -13.84 -1.62 26.09
C LEU A 173 -13.73 -1.72 27.63
N GLN A 174 -13.37 -0.62 28.29
CA GLN A 174 -13.39 -0.53 29.75
C GLN A 174 -14.77 -0.14 30.26
N GLU A 175 -15.49 0.76 29.56
CA GLU A 175 -16.87 1.13 29.89
C GLU A 175 -17.89 -0.02 29.72
N GLU A 176 -17.62 -1.01 28.85
CA GLU A 176 -18.49 -2.19 28.70
C GLU A 176 -18.24 -3.27 29.78
N LYS A 177 -17.15 -3.16 30.55
CA LYS A 177 -16.75 -4.12 31.58
C LYS A 177 -17.07 -3.68 33.02
N ASP A 178 -17.43 -2.42 33.21
CA ASP A 178 -17.87 -1.83 34.47
C ASP A 178 -19.41 -1.73 34.53
#